data_AF-A0A553G8X6-F1
#
_entry.id   AF-A0A553G8X6-F1
#
_cell.length_a   1.000
_cell.length_b   1.000
_cell.length_c   1.000
_cell.angle_alpha   90.00
_cell.angle_beta   90.00
_cell.angle_gamma   90.00
#
_symmetry.space_group_name_H-M   'P 1'
#
loop_
_entity.id
_entity.type
_entity.pdbx_description
1 polymer ?
#
loop_
_entity_poly.entity_id
_entity_poly.type
_entity_poly.pdbx_seq_one_letter_code
_entity_poly.pdbx_strand_id
1 'polypeptide(L)' 'MLFVHPKERGNGIGKDLLEYAIDEQKVTKVDVNEDNEQAVGFYEKFGFKTCKRSELDLSGKPYPTLHMKLEK' A
#
# COMPACT_ATOMS: atom_id res chain seq x y z
N MET A 1 -1.10 8.13 -3.41
CA MET A 1 -0.23 7.15 -4.10
C MET A 1 1.19 7.32 -3.58
N LEU A 2 1.88 6.24 -3.22
CA LEU A 2 3.24 6.24 -2.68
C LEU A 2 4.14 5.42 -3.59
N PHE A 3 5.20 6.04 -4.11
CA PHE A 3 6.19 5.37 -4.95
C PHE A 3 7.59 5.77 -4.51
N VAL A 4 8.47 4.78 -4.43
CA VAL A 4 9.90 4.97 -4.19
C VAL A 4 10.66 4.43 -5.38
N HIS A 5 11.59 5.24 -5.89
CA HIS A 5 12.45 4.86 -7.00
C HIS A 5 13.17 3.54 -6.67
N PRO A 6 13.25 2.56 -7.60
CA PRO A 6 13.76 1.22 -7.29
C PRO A 6 15.14 1.20 -6.64
N LYS A 7 16.04 2.10 -7.05
CA LYS A 7 17.40 2.23 -6.48
C LYS A 7 17.44 2.77 -5.04
N GLU A 8 16.36 3.39 -4.59
CA GLU A 8 16.25 4.04 -3.27
C GLU A 8 15.44 3.18 -2.28
N ARG A 9 14.97 2.01 -2.71
CA ARG A 9 14.25 1.07 -1.82
C ARG A 9 15.21 0.45 -0.82
N GLY A 10 14.72 0.17 0.38
CA GLY A 10 15.54 -0.37 1.49
C GLY A 10 16.24 0.70 2.34
N ASN A 11 16.23 1.97 1.91
CA ASN A 11 16.86 3.08 2.64
C ASN A 11 15.94 3.78 3.65
N GLY A 12 14.79 3.20 3.99
CA GLY A 12 13.84 3.79 4.94
C GLY A 12 12.86 4.83 4.36
N ILE A 13 13.10 5.38 3.17
CA ILE A 13 12.24 6.42 2.55
C ILE A 13 10.75 6.01 2.48
N GLY A 14 10.47 4.77 2.10
CA GLY A 14 9.08 4.28 2.03
C GLY A 14 8.39 4.30 3.39
N LYS A 15 9.14 3.94 4.45
CA LYS A 15 8.67 3.99 5.84
C LYS A 15 8.35 5.43 6.23
N ASP A 16 9.29 6.35 6.03
CA ASP A 16 9.13 7.75 6.44
C ASP A 16 7.92 8.41 5.75
N LEU A 17 7.74 8.13 4.45
CA LEU A 17 6.59 8.61 3.68
C LEU A 17 5.27 8.02 4.19
N LEU A 18 5.25 6.73 4.55
CA LEU A 18 4.05 6.08 5.07
C LEU A 18 3.70 6.58 6.47
N GLU A 19 4.68 6.69 7.36
CA GLU A 19 4.49 7.22 8.72
C GLU A 19 3.94 8.65 8.67
N TYR A 20 4.52 9.52 7.83
CA TYR A 20 3.98 10.85 7.60
C TYR A 20 2.52 10.81 7.09
N ALA A 21 2.20 9.93 6.14
CA ALA A 21 0.84 9.79 5.64
C ALA A 21 -0.16 9.33 6.72
N ILE A 22 0.26 8.45 7.63
CA ILE A 22 -0.57 7.99 8.74
C ILE A 22 -0.73 9.08 9.80
N ASP A 23 0.36 9.69 10.22
CA ASP A 23 0.39 10.57 11.38
C ASP A 23 -0.10 11.98 11.04
N GLU A 24 0.29 12.53 9.89
CA GLU A 24 -0.09 13.89 9.50
C GLU A 24 -1.35 13.91 8.63
N GLN A 25 -1.50 12.96 7.71
CA GLN A 25 -2.66 12.91 6.80
C GLN A 25 -3.78 11.96 7.24
N LYS A 26 -3.59 11.25 8.35
CA LYS A 26 -4.59 10.30 8.90
C LYS A 26 -5.00 9.23 7.91
N VAL A 27 -4.08 8.84 7.01
CA VAL A 27 -4.31 7.75 6.06
C VAL A 27 -4.46 6.45 6.83
N THR A 28 -5.62 5.82 6.65
CA THR A 28 -5.96 4.53 7.27
C THR A 28 -6.36 3.47 6.25
N LYS A 29 -6.37 3.82 4.96
CA LYS A 29 -6.76 2.94 3.86
C LYS A 29 -5.83 3.12 2.69
N VAL A 30 -5.46 2.01 2.06
CA VAL A 30 -4.64 2.00 0.86
C VAL A 30 -5.18 0.96 -0.12
N ASP A 31 -4.97 1.25 -1.40
CA ASP A 31 -5.20 0.30 -2.48
C ASP A 31 -3.85 -0.11 -3.04
N VAL A 32 -3.63 -1.42 -3.18
CA VAL A 32 -2.38 -1.99 -3.70
C VAL A 32 -2.70 -3.06 -4.73
N ASN A 33 -1.96 -3.10 -5.83
CA ASN A 33 -2.07 -4.18 -6.80
C ASN A 33 -1.60 -5.50 -6.14
N GLU A 34 -2.42 -6.55 -6.25
CA GLU A 34 -2.16 -7.88 -5.66
C GLU A 34 -0.84 -8.49 -6.15
N ASP A 35 -0.49 -8.28 -7.42
CA ASP A 35 0.75 -8.82 -8.02
C ASP A 35 2.01 -8.15 -7.46
N ASN A 36 1.87 -6.99 -6.81
CA ASN A 36 2.98 -6.29 -6.17
C ASN A 36 3.19 -6.80 -4.75
N GLU A 37 3.62 -8.06 -4.62
CA GLU A 37 3.87 -8.73 -3.34
C GLU A 37 4.79 -7.94 -2.41
N GLN A 38 5.77 -7.21 -2.97
CA GLN A 38 6.66 -6.34 -2.19
C GLN A 38 5.90 -5.19 -1.52
N ALA A 39 4.97 -4.54 -2.23
CA ALA A 39 4.15 -3.48 -1.67
C ALA A 39 3.10 -4.02 -0.69
N VAL A 40 2.49 -5.18 -0.99
CA VAL A 40 1.57 -5.86 -0.07
C VAL A 40 2.28 -6.13 1.27
N GLY A 41 3.40 -6.86 1.23
CA GLY A 41 4.18 -7.17 2.43
C GLY A 41 4.77 -5.92 3.11
N PHE A 42 5.02 -4.84 2.37
CA PHE A 42 5.36 -3.55 2.97
C PHE A 42 4.21 -3.04 3.83
N TYR A 43 2.99 -2.90 3.30
CA TYR A 43 1.85 -2.39 4.09
C TYR A 43 1.46 -3.33 5.24
N GLU A 44 1.52 -4.65 5.06
CA GLU A 44 1.25 -5.63 6.13
C GLU A 44 2.18 -5.42 7.34
N LYS A 45 3.47 -5.15 7.12
CA LYS A 45 4.43 -4.84 8.20
C LYS A 45 4.09 -3.58 8.99
N PHE A 46 3.33 -2.66 8.40
CA PHE A 46 2.83 -1.45 9.08
C PHE A 46 1.45 -1.64 9.73
N GLY A 47 0.91 -2.86 9.75
CA GLY A 47 -0.36 -3.18 10.39
C GLY A 47 -1.59 -2.97 9.50
N PHE A 48 -1.39 -2.79 8.18
CA PHE A 48 -2.52 -2.84 7.26
C PHE A 48 -2.96 -4.29 7.03
N LYS A 49 -4.27 -4.51 6.92
CA LYS A 49 -4.84 -5.80 6.54
C LYS A 49 -5.78 -5.65 5.37
N THR A 50 -5.80 -6.65 4.50
CA THR A 50 -6.73 -6.72 3.37
C THR A 50 -8.16 -6.87 3.89
N CYS A 51 -9.03 -5.93 3.52
CA CYS A 51 -10.46 -5.99 3.84
C CYS A 51 -11.31 -6.38 2.63
N LYS A 52 -10.83 -6.12 1.41
CA LYS A 52 -11.53 -6.45 0.16
C LYS A 52 -10.53 -6.68 -0.97
N ARG A 53 -10.88 -7.54 -1.91
CA ARG A 53 -10.20 -7.71 -3.21
C ARG A 53 -11.16 -7.33 -4.33
N SER A 54 -10.65 -6.63 -5.33
CA SER A 54 -11.36 -6.34 -6.58
C SER A 54 -10.62 -7.01 -7.74
N GLU A 55 -11.34 -7.72 -8.60
CA GLU A 55 -10.75 -8.43 -9.76
C GLU A 55 -10.28 -7.47 -10.85
N LEU A 56 -10.92 -6.30 -10.94
CA LEU A 56 -10.61 -5.25 -11.88
C LEU A 56 -10.08 -4.01 -11.13
N ASP A 57 -9.20 -3.27 -11.79
CA ASP A 57 -8.79 -1.95 -11.35
C ASP A 57 -9.90 -0.90 -11.59
N LEU A 58 -9.65 0.34 -11.15
CA LEU A 58 -10.58 1.47 -11.35
C LEU A 58 -10.86 1.80 -12.83
N SER A 59 -10.03 1.32 -13.76
CA SER A 59 -10.20 1.49 -15.21
C SER A 59 -10.87 0.28 -15.88
N GLY A 60 -11.28 -0.73 -15.12
CA GLY A 60 -11.90 -1.95 -15.64
C GLY A 60 -10.91 -2.97 -16.22
N LYS A 61 -9.61 -2.81 -15.99
CA LYS A 61 -8.59 -3.76 -16.46
C LYS A 61 -8.41 -4.91 -15.45
N PRO A 62 -8.02 -6.12 -15.90
CA PRO A 62 -7.84 -7.30 -15.05
C PRO A 62 -6.53 -7.22 -14.25
N TYR A 63 -6.42 -6.19 -13.42
CA TYR A 63 -5.33 -5.99 -12.46
C TYR A 63 -5.92 -6.03 -11.06
N PRO A 64 -5.90 -7.21 -10.40
CA PRO A 64 -6.51 -7.35 -9.10
C PRO A 64 -5.93 -6.37 -8.10
N THR A 65 -6.81 -5.71 -7.35
CA THR A 65 -6.45 -4.70 -6.36
C THR A 65 -6.92 -5.13 -4.99
N LEU A 66 -6.02 -5.12 -4.01
CA LEU A 66 -6.31 -5.31 -2.60
C LEU A 66 -6.61 -3.95 -1.97
N HIS A 67 -7.76 -3.85 -1.34
CA HIS A 67 -8.12 -2.72 -0.48
C HIS A 67 -7.74 -3.09 0.95
N MET A 68 -6.76 -2.38 1.51
CA MET A 68 -6.23 -2.64 2.83
C MET A 68 -6.57 -1.49 3.79
N LYS A 69 -6.77 -1.83 5.07
CA LYS A 69 -7.03 -0.86 6.14
C LYS A 69 -6.04 -1.05 7.27
N LEU A 70 -5.58 0.05 7.84
CA LEU A 70 -4.77 0.04 9.05
C LEU A 70 -5.59 -0.47 10.23
N GLU A 71 -5.17 -1.60 10.79
CA GLU A 71 -5.72 -2.22 12.00
C GLU A 71 -4.64 -2.15 13.08
N LYS A 72 -4.44 -0.96 13.66
CA LYS A 72 -3.64 -0.77 14.87
C LYS A 72 -4.42 -1.27 16.09
#